data_AF-A0A920B656-F1
#
_entry.id   AF-A0A920B656-F1
#
_cell.length_a   1.000
_cell.length_b   1.000
_cell.length_c   1.000
_cell.angle_alpha   90.00
_cell.angle_beta   90.00
_cell.angle_gamma   90.00
#
_symmetry.space_group_name_H-M   'P 1'
#
loop_
_entity.id
_entity.type
_entity.pdbx_description
1 polymer ?
#
loop_
_entity_poly.entity_id
_entity_poly.type
_entity_poly.pdbx_seq_one_letter_code
_entity_poly.pdbx_strand_id
1 'polypeptide(L)' 'MNHLKIFKKKIPVVASIIDVGASGGYLIACGAETIFANSGSITGSIGVISQYYDASKLLEFLKFKLRF' A
#
# COMPACT_ATOMS: atom_id res chain seq x y z
N MET A 1 -0.89 -0.75 13.36
CA MET A 1 -0.54 0.60 13.86
C MET A 1 -0.64 0.73 15.38
N ASN A 2 -1.68 0.19 16.03
CA ASN A 2 -1.85 0.30 17.49
C ASN A 2 -0.70 -0.32 18.30
N HIS A 3 -0.13 -1.44 17.86
CA HIS A 3 1.02 -2.05 18.54
C HIS A 3 2.28 -1.18 18.48
N LEU A 4 2.62 -0.62 17.31
CA LEU A 4 3.77 0.29 17.16
C LEU A 4 3.60 1.55 18.02
N LYS A 5 2.38 2.09 18.12
CA LYS A 5 2.07 3.22 19.02
C LYS A 5 2.25 2.88 20.50
N ILE A 6 2.02 1.63 20.91
CA ILE A 6 2.24 1.19 22.29
C ILE A 6 3.74 1.07 22.55
N PHE A 7 4.50 0.47 21.63
CA PHE A 7 5.95 0.31 21.78
C PHE A 7 6.68 1.65 21.78
N LYS A 8 6.31 2.58 20.89
CA LYS A 8 6.89 3.94 20.83
C LYS A 8 6.84 4.69 22.17
N LYS A 9 5.90 4.38 23.07
CA LYS A 9 5.81 4.99 24.40
C LYS A 9 6.88 4.49 25.38
N LYS A 10 7.53 3.35 25.10
CA LYS A 10 8.47 2.68 26.01
C LYS A 10 9.85 2.49 25.40
N ILE A 11 9.91 2.30 24.08
CA ILE A 11 11.14 2.07 23.31
C ILE A 11 11.08 2.89 22.02
N PRO A 12 12.17 3.56 21.61
CA PRO A 12 12.21 4.26 20.33
C PRO A 12 11.97 3.30 19.17
N VAL A 13 11.10 3.69 18.23
CA VAL A 13 10.78 2.90 17.05
C VAL A 13 11.17 3.70 15.81
N VAL A 14 12.03 3.13 14.97
CA VAL A 14 12.51 3.74 13.73
C VAL A 14 12.08 2.88 12.55
N ALA A 15 11.55 3.51 11.50
CA ALA A 15 11.28 2.87 10.22
C ALA A 15 12.37 3.24 9.20
N SER A 16 12.85 2.24 8.45
CA SER A 16 13.83 2.43 7.37
C SER A 16 13.26 1.87 6.07
N ILE A 17 13.09 2.73 5.07
CA ILE A 17 12.60 2.37 3.74
C ILE A 17 13.82 2.25 2.81
N ILE A 18 14.05 1.05 2.27
CA ILE A 18 15.23 0.75 1.43
C ILE A 18 14.86 0.87 -0.05
N ASP A 19 13.99 -0.01 -0.55
CA ASP A 19 13.57 0.00 -1.96
C ASP A 19 12.17 0.58 -2.14
N VAL A 20 11.17 0.01 -1.45
CA VAL A 20 9.76 0.43 -1.57
C VAL A 20 9.09 0.49 -0.21
N GLY A 21 8.41 1.60 0.06
CA GLY A 21 7.61 1.82 1.26
C GLY A 21 6.48 2.79 0.95
N ALA A 22 5.46 2.33 0.22
CA ALA A 22 4.35 3.14 -0.28
C ALA A 22 2.98 2.58 0.20
N SER A 23 1.91 3.37 0.08
CA SER A 23 0.54 3.02 0.44
C SER A 23 0.43 2.51 1.88
N GLY A 24 -0.06 1.30 2.11
CA GLY A 24 -0.12 0.68 3.44
C GLY A 24 1.24 0.57 4.12
N GLY A 25 2.33 0.38 3.37
CA GLY A 25 3.68 0.34 3.91
C GLY A 25 4.11 1.70 4.49
N TYR A 26 3.83 2.78 3.76
CA TYR A 26 4.07 4.14 4.26
C TYR A 26 3.20 4.45 5.48
N LEU A 27 1.93 4.02 5.47
CA LEU A 27 1.02 4.17 6.61
C LEU A 27 1.54 3.48 7.88
N ILE A 28 2.11 2.29 7.75
CA ILE A 28 2.74 1.58 8.87
C ILE A 28 3.97 2.34 9.37
N ALA A 29 4.81 2.85 8.46
CA ALA A 29 6.00 3.65 8.79
C ALA A 29 5.63 4.93 9.56
N CYS A 30 4.49 5.56 9.26
CA CYS A 30 3.96 6.69 10.05
C CYS A 30 3.67 6.35 11.53
N GLY A 31 3.61 5.08 11.88
CA GLY A 31 3.52 4.63 13.28
C GLY A 31 4.83 4.75 14.07
N ALA A 32 5.96 4.97 13.39
CA ALA A 32 7.28 5.12 14.01
C ALA A 32 7.51 6.53 14.59
N GLU A 33 8.65 6.73 15.23
CA GLU A 33 9.12 8.04 15.68
C GLU A 33 9.88 8.78 14.60
N THR A 34 10.73 8.05 13.89
CA THR A 34 11.52 8.57 12.78
C THR A 34 11.38 7.62 11.60
N ILE A 35 11.29 8.20 10.41
CA ILE A 35 11.28 7.46 9.14
C ILE A 35 12.49 7.92 8.34
N PHE A 36 13.37 6.99 8.00
CA PHE A 36 14.42 7.20 7.01
C PHE A 36 14.01 6.54 5.70
N ALA A 37 14.37 7.17 4.59
CA ALA A 37 14.20 6.61 3.25
C ALA A 37 15.49 6.83 2.47
N ASN A 38 15.92 5.81 1.72
CA ASN A 38 16.99 5.98 0.75
C ASN A 38 16.53 6.94 -0.36
N SER A 39 17.45 7.67 -0.98
CA SER A 39 17.09 8.66 -2.02
C SER A 39 16.45 8.01 -3.25
N GLY A 40 16.81 6.77 -3.53
CA GLY A 40 16.23 5.96 -4.61
C GLY A 40 14.96 5.20 -4.23
N SER A 41 14.48 5.29 -2.98
CA SER A 41 13.29 4.56 -2.55
C SER A 41 12.01 5.09 -3.19
N ILE A 42 11.10 4.17 -3.53
CA ILE A 42 9.74 4.53 -3.91
C ILE A 42 8.88 4.62 -2.65
N THR A 43 8.33 5.79 -2.40
CA THR A 43 7.47 6.09 -1.24
C THR A 43 6.20 6.82 -1.66
N GLY A 44 5.35 7.21 -0.71
CA GLY A 44 4.09 7.88 -0.97
C GLY A 44 2.98 6.90 -1.31
N SER A 45 2.30 7.09 -2.45
CA SER A 45 1.06 6.36 -2.80
C SER A 45 -0.01 6.51 -1.71
N ILE A 46 -0.21 7.75 -1.25
CA ILE A 46 -1.18 8.08 -0.21
C ILE A 46 -2.56 8.16 -0.85
N GLY A 47 -3.27 7.05 -0.83
CA GLY A 47 -4.60 6.94 -1.42
C GLY A 47 -5.18 5.55 -1.24
N VAL A 48 -6.47 5.45 -1.48
CA VAL A 48 -7.20 4.19 -1.48
C VAL A 48 -7.87 4.06 -2.83
N ILE A 49 -7.66 2.93 -3.49
CA ILE A 49 -8.29 2.61 -4.77
C ILE A 49 -9.07 1.31 -4.63
N SER A 50 -10.18 1.20 -5.35
CA SER A 50 -10.90 -0.04 -5.58
C SER A 50 -11.00 -0.23 -7.08
N GLN A 51 -10.59 -1.39 -7.56
CA GLN A 51 -10.57 -1.70 -9.00
C GLN A 51 -11.55 -2.83 -9.27
N TYR A 52 -12.34 -2.67 -10.34
CA TYR A 52 -13.22 -3.70 -10.87
C TYR A 52 -12.84 -3.93 -12.33
N TYR A 53 -12.90 -5.19 -12.76
CA TYR A 53 -12.64 -5.55 -14.14
C TYR A 53 -13.94 -5.59 -14.93
N ASP A 54 -14.00 -4.88 -16.05
CA ASP A 54 -15.07 -5.01 -17.04
C ASP A 54 -14.54 -5.74 -18.28
N ALA A 55 -14.94 -7.01 -18.43
CA ALA A 55 -14.57 -7.84 -19.57
C ALA A 55 -15.70 -7.92 -20.63
N SER A 56 -16.77 -7.15 -20.49
CA SER A 56 -17.98 -7.29 -21.32
C SER A 56 -17.67 -7.15 -22.81
N LYS A 57 -16.84 -6.17 -23.18
CA LYS A 57 -16.42 -5.94 -24.58
C LYS A 57 -15.52 -7.05 -25.13
N LEU A 58 -14.67 -7.64 -24.28
CA LEU A 58 -13.82 -8.77 -24.68
C LEU A 58 -14.68 -10.01 -24.93
N LEU A 59 -15.65 -10.28 -24.07
CA LEU A 59 -16.55 -11.42 -24.20
C LEU A 59 -17.47 -11.28 -25.42
N GLU A 60 -17.94 -10.07 -25.71
CA GLU A 60 -18.69 -9.74 -26.93
C GLU A 60 -17.87 -10.03 -28.19
N PHE A 61 -16.62 -9.55 -28.25
CA PHE A 61 -15.71 -9.81 -29.36
C PHE A 61 -15.47 -11.31 -29.59
N LEU A 62 -15.27 -12.06 -28.50
CA LEU A 62 -15.08 -13.51 -28.54
C LEU A 62 -16.38 -14.30 -28.81
N LYS A 63 -17.52 -13.62 -28.96
CA LYS A 63 -18.86 -14.20 -29.12
C LYS A 63 -19.21 -15.19 -28.00
N PHE A 64 -18.64 -15.00 -26.81
CA PHE A 64 -18.90 -15.83 -25.65
C PHE A 64 -20.22 -15.36 -25.02
N LYS A 65 -21.27 -16.16 -25.17
CA LYS A 65 -22.58 -15.84 -24.59
C LYS A 65 -22.57 -16.28 -23.13
N LEU A 66 -22.33 -15.34 -22.21
CA LEU A 66 -22.58 -15.59 -20.79
C LEU A 66 -24.09 -15.79 -20.59
N ARG A 67 -24.47 -17.04 -20.37
CA ARG A 67 -25.81 -17.45 -19.99
C ARG A 67 -25.77 -17.60 -18.48
N PHE A 68 -26.29 -16.60 -17.76
CA PHE A 68 -26.64 -16.75 -16.36
C PHE A 68 -28.12 -17.15 -16.27
#